data_AF-A0A246PLD0-F1
#
_entry.id   AF-A0A246PLD0-F1
#
_cell.length_a   1.000
_cell.length_b   1.000
_cell.length_c   1.000
_cell.angle_alpha   90.00
_cell.angle_beta   90.00
_cell.angle_gamma   90.00
#
_symmetry.space_group_name_H-M   'P 1'
#
loop_
_entity.id
_entity.type
_entity.pdbx_description
1 polymer ?
#
loop_
_entity_poly.entity_id
_entity_poly.type
_entity_poly.pdbx_seq_one_letter_code
_entity_poly.pdbx_strand_id
1 'polypeptide(L)' 'MNREANKRTLERFNAYRDSNGVTFQFLSKQVGLHYNNISKWRANKMQFSLDTLRRIEAYIDAKEGK' A
#
# COMPACT_ATOMS: atom_id res chain seq x y z
N MET A 1 -12.36 -5.70 12.55
CA MET A 1 -11.89 -5.54 11.15
C MET A 1 -11.41 -4.11 10.96
N ASN A 2 -10.18 -3.89 10.48
CA ASN A 2 -9.63 -2.54 10.33
C ASN A 2 -9.89 -1.95 8.93
N ARG A 3 -11.17 -1.72 8.63
CA ARG A 3 -11.63 -1.13 7.36
C ARG A 3 -11.05 0.27 7.14
N GLU A 4 -11.01 1.08 8.20
CA GLU A 4 -10.53 2.46 8.15
C GLU A 4 -9.03 2.55 7.89
N ALA A 5 -8.20 1.76 8.58
CA ALA A 5 -6.77 1.78 8.26
C ALA A 5 -6.45 1.20 6.89
N ASN A 6 -7.20 0.19 6.42
CA ASN A 6 -7.04 -0.29 5.05
C ASN A 6 -7.32 0.82 4.05
N LYS A 7 -8.42 1.56 4.22
CA LYS A 7 -8.78 2.70 3.37
C LYS A 7 -7.69 3.79 3.41
N ARG A 8 -7.30 4.23 4.61
CA ARG A 8 -6.28 5.27 4.80
C ARG A 8 -4.92 4.88 4.20
N THR A 9 -4.46 3.66 4.46
CA THR A 9 -3.20 3.15 3.92
C THR A 9 -3.28 3.06 2.39
N LEU A 10 -4.42 2.65 1.85
CA LEU A 10 -4.62 2.56 0.40
C LEU A 10 -4.59 3.95 -0.26
N GLU A 11 -5.24 4.94 0.35
CA GLU A 11 -5.19 6.33 -0.11
C GLU A 11 -3.76 6.85 -0.13
N ARG A 12 -3.02 6.64 0.96
CA ARG A 12 -1.61 7.04 1.06
C ARG A 12 -0.71 6.32 0.06
N PHE A 13 -0.93 5.02 -0.13
CA PHE A 13 -0.22 4.20 -1.11
C PHE A 13 -0.44 4.66 -2.55
N ASN A 14 -1.69 5.03 -2.91
CA ASN A 14 -2.00 5.60 -4.21
C ASN A 14 -1.38 7.00 -4.38
N ALA A 15 -1.43 7.84 -3.34
CA ALA A 15 -0.82 9.17 -3.37
C ALA A 15 0.70 9.08 -3.59
N TYR A 16 1.40 8.22 -2.83
CA TYR A 16 2.83 7.97 -3.04
C TYR A 16 3.12 7.53 -4.48
N ARG A 17 2.31 6.59 -4.99
CA ARG A 17 2.42 6.06 -6.35
C ARG A 17 2.34 7.19 -7.39
N ASP A 18 1.34 8.06 -7.25
CA ASP A 18 1.06 9.13 -8.21
C ASP A 18 2.10 10.25 -8.11
N SER A 19 2.51 10.66 -6.91
CA SER A 19 3.53 11.70 -6.69
C SER A 19 4.94 11.29 -7.15
N ASN A 20 5.27 10.00 -7.10
CA ASN A 20 6.59 9.50 -7.49
C ASN A 20 6.63 8.88 -8.89
N GLY A 21 5.50 8.83 -9.60
CA GLY A 21 5.42 8.28 -10.96
C GLY A 21 5.76 6.78 -11.06
N VAL A 22 5.58 6.01 -9.99
CA VAL A 22 5.94 4.59 -9.95
C VAL A 22 4.78 3.68 -10.35
N THR A 23 5.08 2.44 -10.72
CA THR A 23 4.07 1.44 -11.03
C THR A 23 3.67 0.63 -9.79
N PHE A 24 2.45 0.11 -9.76
CA PHE A 24 2.02 -0.81 -8.71
C PHE A 24 2.84 -2.10 -8.69
N GLN A 25 3.35 -2.55 -9.83
CA GLN A 25 4.24 -3.71 -9.91
C GLN A 25 5.62 -3.42 -9.31
N PHE A 26 6.11 -2.18 -9.43
CA PHE A 26 7.31 -1.75 -8.72
C PHE A 26 7.06 -1.74 -7.21
N LEU A 27 5.98 -1.08 -6.76
CA LEU A 27 5.62 -1.01 -5.36
C LEU A 27 5.40 -2.39 -4.74
N SER A 28 4.77 -3.31 -5.46
CA SER A 28 4.53 -4.68 -4.99
C SER A 28 5.83 -5.39 -4.61
N LYS A 29 6.90 -5.18 -5.39
CA LYS A 29 8.23 -5.72 -5.09
C LYS A 29 8.83 -5.05 -3.85
N GLN A 30 8.68 -3.73 -3.71
CA GLN A 30 9.24 -2.97 -2.59
C GLN A 30 8.60 -3.37 -1.25
N VAL A 31 7.28 -3.52 -1.21
CA VAL A 31 6.55 -3.86 0.02
C VAL A 31 6.36 -5.36 0.19
N GLY A 32 7.00 -6.21 -0.63
CA GLY A 32 6.92 -7.67 -0.52
C GLY A 32 5.50 -8.25 -0.65
N LEU A 33 4.69 -7.68 -1.55
CA LEU A 33 3.32 -8.13 -1.82
C LEU A 33 3.17 -8.63 -3.25
N HIS A 34 2.32 -9.63 -3.44
CA HIS A 34 1.96 -10.07 -4.79
C HIS A 34 1.10 -8.99 -5.46
N TYR A 35 1.38 -8.67 -6.73
CA TYR A 35 0.64 -7.65 -7.48
C TYR A 35 -0.87 -7.89 -7.50
N ASN A 36 -1.29 -9.15 -7.63
CA ASN A 36 -2.71 -9.55 -7.54
C ASN A 36 -3.38 -9.12 -6.22
N ASN A 37 -2.65 -9.17 -5.10
CA ASN A 37 -3.19 -8.78 -3.80
C ASN A 37 -3.39 -7.26 -3.73
N ILE A 38 -2.47 -6.48 -4.30
CA ILE A 38 -2.65 -5.02 -4.42
C ILE A 38 -3.85 -4.69 -5.31
N SER A 39 -4.02 -5.40 -6.44
CA SER A 39 -5.17 -5.23 -7.32
C SER A 39 -6.50 -5.50 -6.60
N LYS A 40 -6.59 -6.63 -5.90
CA LYS A 40 -7.78 -7.00 -5.10
C LYS A 40 -8.03 -6.04 -3.95
N TRP A 41 -6.97 -5.54 -3.31
CA TRP A 41 -7.06 -4.54 -2.24
C TRP A 41 -7.65 -3.22 -2.75
N ARG A 42 -7.14 -2.73 -3.90
CA ARG A 42 -7.68 -1.55 -4.60
C ARG A 42 -9.14 -1.72 -5.02
N ALA A 43 -9.52 -2.92 -5.45
CA ALA A 43 -10.90 -3.25 -5.81
C ALA A 43 -11.82 -3.52 -4.59
N ASN A 44 -11.33 -3.28 -3.36
CA ASN A 44 -12.03 -3.57 -2.10
C ASN A 44 -12.53 -5.03 -2.00
N LYS A 45 -11.84 -5.96 -2.69
CA LYS A 45 -12.12 -7.42 -2.65
C LYS A 45 -11.36 -8.14 -1.56
N MET A 46 -10.39 -7.48 -0.93
CA MET A 46 -9.65 -7.99 0.22
C MET A 46 -9.17 -6.86 1.12
N GLN A 47 -8.85 -7.19 2.36
CA GLN A 47 -8.20 -6.31 3.33
C GLN A 47 -6.91 -6.95 3.81
N PHE A 48 -5.90 -6.13 4.02
CA PHE A 48 -4.65 -6.56 4.63
C PHE A 48 -4.74 -6.56 6.16
N SER A 49 -3.87 -7.37 6.78
CA SER A 49 -3.66 -7.35 8.23
C SER A 49 -2.98 -6.06 8.67
N LEU A 50 -3.10 -5.72 9.95
CA LEU A 50 -2.43 -4.56 10.54
C LEU A 50 -0.92 -4.56 10.30
N ASP A 51 -0.29 -5.73 10.40
CA ASP A 51 1.14 -5.92 10.18
C ASP A 51 1.54 -5.56 8.75
N THR A 52 0.79 -6.06 7.76
CA THR A 52 1.03 -5.73 6.36
C THR A 52 0.80 -4.24 6.08
N LEU A 53 -0.22 -3.62 6.68
CA LEU A 53 -0.45 -2.18 6.54
C LEU A 53 0.72 -1.37 7.13
N ARG A 54 1.22 -1.74 8.32
CA ARG A 54 2.39 -1.10 8.93
C ARG A 54 3.62 -1.21 8.05
N ARG A 55 3.84 -2.34 7.39
CA ARG A 55 4.96 -2.52 6.44
C ARG A 55 4.85 -1.59 5.23
N ILE A 56 3.64 -1.39 4.71
CA ILE A 56 3.39 -0.46 3.61
C ILE A 56 3.67 0.97 4.06
N GLU A 57 3.14 1.38 5.22
CA GLU A 57 3.34 2.72 5.78
C GLU A 57 4.82 2.98 6.07
N ALA A 58 5.53 2.05 6.70
CA ALA A 58 6.95 2.20 7.00
C ALA A 58 7.81 2.36 5.73
N TYR A 59 7.46 1.67 4.64
CA TYR A 59 8.12 1.88 3.36
C TYR A 59 7.88 3.30 2.81
N ILE A 60 6.63 3.80 2.90
CA ILE A 60 6.29 5.16 2.44
C ILE A 60 7.01 6.20 3.30
N ASP A 61 6.98 6.07 4.63
CA ASP A 61 7.65 6.97 5.58
C ASP A 61 9.15 7.07 5.28
N ALA A 62 9.82 5.92 5.09
CA ALA A 62 11.24 5.86 4.76
C ALA A 62 11.60 6.53 3.41
N LYS A 63 10.64 6.71 2.51
CA LYS A 63 10.83 7.39 1.22
C LYS A 63 10.42 8.86 1.25
N GLU A 64 9.47 9.23 2.10
CA GLU A 64 9.10 10.62 2.35
C GLU A 64 10.08 11.36 3.28
N GLY A 65 11.01 10.64 3.92
CA GLY A 65 11.99 11.23 4.83
C GLY A 65 11.39 11.66 6.17
N LYS A 66 10.34 10.95 6.62
CA LYS A 66 9.68 11.15 7.92
C LYS A 66 10.16 10.14 8.94
#